data_AF-A0A0C2TSU8-F1
#
_entry.id   AF-A0A0C2TSU8-F1
#
_cell.length_a   1.000
_cell.length_b   1.000
_cell.length_c   1.000
_cell.angle_alpha   90.00
_cell.angle_beta   90.00
_cell.angle_gamma   90.00
#
_symmetry.space_group_name_H-M   'P 1'
#
loop_
_entity.id
_entity.type
_entity.pdbx_description
1 polymer ?
#
loop_
_entity_poly.entity_id
_entity_poly.type
_entity_poly.pdbx_seq_one_letter_code
_entity_poly.pdbx_strand_id
1 'polypeptide(L)'
;MPSDHRIFRLATLVLSFLGTLLNSVFALQLLALWFSFKWEADTSEWEWLADKWRVLGFKVVWILFSSYFAAAAAISAVGLAGVIKNKSSLVRFYRDYYIADFAFCTSFSTVIVYAAFQTPARAGVCEEFARHPELVRDMQEMGINVENCELWLSRAALGLAALLFTVIIVRLHFLFAISSYYSGLSRCSRTCCISHNRDRSISHSHQRSLPYSRSDAKRIFLLPPLPEDAAEGIELVYAPVPANQLSHNVRSQAKEAWLSGTVPVPSNQQVAVCRHHHSGRPSRASSTGNNNNNNRTGPIFLPVQPGEGLLPVDRDVKV
;
A
#
# COMPACT_ATOMS: atom_id res chain seq x y z
N MET A 1 -21.39 7.66 -10.86
CA MET A 1 -20.41 6.57 -10.67
C MET A 1 -20.53 5.82 -9.32
N PRO A 2 -21.68 5.22 -8.96
CA PRO A 2 -21.81 4.37 -7.77
C PRO A 2 -21.72 2.84 -8.03
N SER A 3 -21.61 2.40 -9.30
CA SER A 3 -21.52 0.98 -9.69
C SER A 3 -20.16 0.37 -9.37
N ASP A 4 -19.08 1.08 -9.68
CA ASP A 4 -17.73 0.50 -9.69
C ASP A 4 -17.26 0.17 -8.28
N HIS A 5 -17.63 0.99 -7.30
CA HIS A 5 -17.25 0.78 -5.90
C HIS A 5 -17.85 -0.51 -5.31
N ARG A 6 -19.06 -0.90 -5.73
CA ARG A 6 -19.70 -2.15 -5.30
C ARG A 6 -18.99 -3.36 -5.87
N ILE A 7 -18.57 -3.30 -7.14
CA ILE A 7 -17.84 -4.38 -7.80
C ILE A 7 -16.48 -4.60 -7.13
N PHE A 8 -15.72 -3.52 -6.87
CA PHE A 8 -14.44 -3.64 -6.16
C PHE A 8 -14.59 -4.19 -4.74
N ARG A 9 -15.64 -3.78 -4.02
CA ARG A 9 -15.92 -4.30 -2.68
C ARG A 9 -16.28 -5.78 -2.71
N LEU A 10 -17.14 -6.21 -3.64
CA LEU A 10 -17.51 -7.61 -3.81
C LEU A 10 -16.29 -8.46 -4.18
N ALA A 11 -15.48 -8.00 -5.13
CA ALA A 11 -14.26 -8.67 -5.53
C ALA A 11 -13.33 -8.85 -4.32
N THR A 12 -13.06 -7.78 -3.57
CA THR A 12 -12.19 -7.83 -2.38
C THR A 12 -12.74 -8.78 -1.29
N LEU A 13 -14.06 -8.82 -1.11
CA LEU A 13 -14.72 -9.75 -0.18
C LEU A 13 -14.57 -11.21 -0.63
N VAL A 14 -14.89 -11.51 -1.89
CA VAL A 14 -14.78 -12.86 -2.46
C VAL A 14 -13.33 -13.34 -2.38
N LEU A 15 -12.37 -12.47 -2.72
CA LEU A 15 -10.95 -12.75 -2.64
C LEU A 15 -10.50 -13.04 -1.21
N SER A 16 -10.89 -12.20 -0.25
CA SER A 16 -10.53 -12.40 1.17
C SER A 16 -11.16 -13.66 1.74
N PHE A 17 -12.40 -13.97 1.35
CA PHE A 17 -13.08 -15.19 1.75
C PHE A 17 -12.40 -16.43 1.17
N LEU A 18 -12.11 -16.44 -0.13
CA LEU A 18 -11.41 -17.54 -0.80
C LEU A 18 -10.01 -17.75 -0.21
N GLY A 19 -9.28 -16.66 0.06
CA GLY A 19 -7.98 -16.73 0.74
C GLY A 19 -8.08 -17.36 2.13
N THR A 20 -9.09 -16.98 2.92
CA THR A 20 -9.33 -17.57 4.24
C THR A 20 -9.66 -19.06 4.14
N LEU A 21 -10.55 -19.43 3.21
CA LEU A 21 -10.96 -20.81 2.99
C LEU A 21 -9.78 -21.69 2.56
N LEU A 22 -9.02 -21.26 1.55
CA LEU A 22 -7.89 -22.02 1.03
C LEU A 22 -6.80 -22.19 2.09
N ASN A 23 -6.42 -21.12 2.80
CA ASN A 23 -5.43 -21.20 3.87
C ASN A 23 -5.88 -22.13 5.01
N SER A 24 -7.18 -22.13 5.35
CA SER A 24 -7.74 -23.02 6.37
C SER A 24 -7.73 -24.48 5.91
N VAL A 25 -8.10 -24.75 4.66
CA VAL A 25 -8.05 -26.09 4.07
C VAL A 25 -6.62 -26.62 4.06
N PHE A 26 -5.64 -25.81 3.64
CA PHE A 26 -4.23 -26.20 3.69
C PHE A 26 -3.75 -26.46 5.12
N ALA A 27 -4.11 -25.61 6.08
CA ALA A 27 -3.78 -25.83 7.49
C ALA A 27 -4.37 -27.15 8.02
N LEU A 28 -5.64 -27.42 7.72
CA LEU A 28 -6.32 -28.65 8.13
C LEU A 28 -5.74 -29.89 7.45
N GLN A 29 -5.41 -29.82 6.16
CA GLN A 29 -4.77 -30.95 5.46
C GLN A 29 -3.38 -31.24 6.01
N LEU A 30 -2.56 -30.20 6.27
CA LEU A 30 -1.25 -30.38 6.90
C LEU A 30 -1.38 -30.97 8.30
N LEU A 31 -2.39 -30.56 9.05
CA LEU A 31 -2.66 -31.09 10.38
C LEU A 31 -3.17 -32.54 10.32
N ALA A 32 -4.03 -32.88 9.36
CA ALA A 32 -4.52 -34.23 9.15
C ALA A 32 -3.40 -35.18 8.71
N LEU A 33 -2.55 -34.74 7.76
CA LEU A 33 -1.35 -35.45 7.34
C LEU A 33 -0.39 -35.65 8.51
N TRP A 34 -0.20 -34.64 9.36
CA TRP A 34 0.59 -34.77 10.59
C TRP A 34 0.08 -35.88 11.51
N PHE A 35 -1.24 -35.97 11.70
CA PHE A 35 -1.82 -37.04 12.51
C PHE A 35 -1.76 -38.41 11.83
N SER A 36 -1.81 -38.45 10.49
CA SER A 36 -1.69 -39.69 9.72
C SER A 36 -0.27 -40.23 9.70
N PHE A 37 0.75 -39.35 9.73
CA PHE A 37 2.12 -39.71 10.06
C PHE A 37 2.20 -39.98 11.56
N LYS A 38 1.54 -41.07 11.97
CA LYS A 38 1.75 -41.67 13.28
C LYS A 38 3.21 -42.09 13.28
N TRP A 39 4.07 -41.23 13.83
CA TRP A 39 5.50 -41.47 13.97
C TRP A 39 5.64 -42.73 14.82
N GLU A 40 5.75 -43.88 14.18
CA GLU A 40 6.16 -45.14 14.80
C GLU A 40 7.64 -45.00 15.18
N ALA A 41 7.91 -44.15 16.17
CA ALA A 41 9.23 -43.82 16.68
C ALA A 41 9.68 -44.77 17.79
N ASP A 42 8.93 -45.85 18.03
CA ASP A 42 9.09 -46.71 19.21
C ASP A 42 9.89 -48.00 18.94
N THR A 43 10.48 -48.22 17.75
CA THR A 43 11.03 -49.56 17.41
C THR A 43 12.49 -49.66 16.93
N SER A 44 13.23 -48.58 16.67
CA SER A 44 14.65 -48.72 16.27
C SER A 44 15.60 -47.92 17.17
N GLU A 45 15.95 -48.53 18.30
CA GLU A 45 16.79 -47.96 19.36
C GLU A 45 18.26 -47.74 18.94
N TRP A 46 18.67 -48.21 17.74
CA TRP A 46 20.08 -48.42 17.41
C TRP A 46 20.64 -47.64 16.19
N GLU A 47 19.85 -46.85 15.45
CA GLU A 47 20.33 -46.05 14.28
C GLU A 47 20.43 -44.51 14.54
N TRP A 48 20.44 -44.11 15.82
CA TRP A 48 19.82 -42.87 16.30
C TRP A 48 20.48 -41.49 16.10
N LEU A 49 21.69 -41.35 15.55
CA LEU A 49 22.37 -40.03 15.58
C LEU A 49 22.24 -39.21 14.30
N ALA A 50 22.30 -39.82 13.12
CA ALA A 50 22.18 -39.09 11.85
C ALA A 50 20.72 -38.81 11.47
N ASP A 51 19.83 -39.79 11.67
CA ASP A 51 18.42 -39.66 11.27
C ASP A 51 17.58 -38.79 12.20
N LYS A 52 18.01 -38.63 13.46
CA LYS A 52 17.32 -37.77 14.42
C LYS A 52 17.26 -36.31 13.97
N TRP A 53 18.31 -35.81 13.32
CA TRP A 53 18.33 -34.45 12.77
C TRP A 53 17.41 -34.27 11.57
N ARG A 54 17.30 -35.28 10.70
CA ARG A 54 16.39 -35.26 9.54
C ARG A 54 14.92 -35.28 9.99
N VAL A 55 14.58 -36.17 10.92
CA VAL A 55 13.24 -36.28 11.50
C VAL A 55 12.87 -35.00 12.24
N LEU A 56 13.77 -34.45 13.05
CA LEU A 56 13.53 -33.20 13.77
C LEU A 56 13.37 -32.02 12.81
N GLY A 57 14.20 -31.93 11.77
CA GLY A 57 14.11 -30.89 10.74
C GLY A 57 12.77 -30.90 10.03
N PHE A 58 12.31 -32.08 9.58
CA PHE A 58 11.01 -32.22 8.95
C PHE A 58 9.86 -31.80 9.89
N LYS A 59 9.89 -32.23 11.17
CA LYS A 59 8.89 -31.81 12.17
C LYS A 59 8.86 -30.30 12.37
N VAL A 60 10.03 -29.67 12.47
CA VAL A 60 10.15 -28.21 12.64
C VAL A 60 9.59 -27.48 11.43
N VAL A 61 9.98 -27.90 10.22
CA VAL A 61 9.47 -27.33 8.96
C VAL A 61 7.94 -27.49 8.88
N TRP A 62 7.41 -28.65 9.28
CA TRP A 62 5.98 -28.91 9.28
C TRP A 62 5.20 -28.01 10.24
N ILE A 63 5.66 -27.89 11.48
CA ILE A 63 5.07 -26.99 12.49
C ILE A 63 5.12 -25.54 12.00
N LEU A 64 6.25 -25.13 11.40
CA LEU A 64 6.42 -23.80 10.84
C LEU A 64 5.38 -23.54 9.74
N PHE A 65 5.22 -24.45 8.77
CA PHE A 65 4.21 -24.32 7.72
C PHE A 65 2.79 -24.28 8.28
N SER A 66 2.45 -25.16 9.22
CA SER A 66 1.13 -25.18 9.87
C SER A 66 0.84 -23.85 10.57
N SER A 67 1.80 -23.34 11.36
CA SER A 67 1.68 -22.07 12.05
C SER A 67 1.55 -20.88 11.09
N TYR A 68 2.28 -20.91 9.97
CA TYR A 68 2.20 -19.91 8.92
C TYR A 68 0.81 -19.86 8.28
N PHE A 69 0.24 -21.01 7.88
CA PHE A 69 -1.10 -21.05 7.31
C PHE A 69 -2.18 -20.66 8.31
N ALA A 70 -2.04 -21.04 9.58
CA ALA A 70 -2.96 -20.62 10.64
C ALA A 70 -2.91 -19.10 10.87
N ALA A 71 -1.71 -18.50 10.93
CA ALA A 71 -1.55 -17.06 11.04
C ALA A 71 -2.11 -16.32 9.82
N ALA A 72 -1.84 -16.82 8.61
CA ALA A 72 -2.38 -16.28 7.37
C ALA A 72 -3.92 -16.31 7.37
N ALA A 73 -4.53 -17.43 7.79
CA ALA A 73 -5.99 -17.55 7.92
C ALA A 73 -6.55 -16.54 8.92
N ALA A 74 -5.94 -16.39 10.10
CA ALA A 74 -6.34 -15.42 11.11
C ALA A 74 -6.27 -13.98 10.57
N ILE A 75 -5.20 -13.62 9.85
CA ILE A 75 -5.03 -12.28 9.31
C ILE A 75 -5.98 -12.02 8.12
N SER A 76 -6.27 -13.02 7.29
CA SER A 76 -7.31 -12.94 6.27
C SER A 76 -8.71 -12.73 6.88
N ALA A 77 -9.01 -13.36 8.03
CA ALA A 77 -10.26 -13.10 8.75
C ALA A 77 -10.32 -11.67 9.32
N VAL A 78 -9.21 -11.13 9.82
CA VAL A 78 -9.09 -9.73 10.27
C VAL A 78 -9.31 -8.77 9.09
N GLY A 79 -8.72 -9.08 7.92
CA GLY A 79 -8.92 -8.33 6.67
C GLY A 79 -10.39 -8.31 6.26
N LEU A 80 -11.04 -9.48 6.25
CA LEU A 80 -12.46 -9.63 5.94
C LEU A 80 -13.33 -8.81 6.91
N ALA A 81 -13.07 -8.89 8.22
CA ALA A 81 -13.76 -8.09 9.23
C ALA A 81 -13.56 -6.58 9.01
N GLY A 82 -12.36 -6.17 8.57
CA GLY A 82 -12.05 -4.80 8.18
C GLY A 82 -12.89 -4.29 7.01
N VAL A 83 -13.05 -5.10 5.97
CA VAL A 83 -13.86 -4.77 4.77
C VAL A 83 -15.35 -4.74 5.10
N ILE A 84 -15.84 -5.67 5.93
CA ILE A 84 -17.25 -5.70 6.36
C ILE A 84 -17.57 -4.47 7.22
N LYS A 85 -16.73 -4.18 8.23
CA LYS A 85 -16.92 -3.05 9.16
C LYS A 85 -16.48 -1.70 8.59
N ASN A 86 -15.97 -1.67 7.36
CA ASN A 86 -15.46 -0.48 6.69
C ASN A 86 -14.41 0.31 7.51
N LYS A 87 -13.59 -0.40 8.31
CA LYS A 87 -12.55 0.22 9.15
C LYS A 87 -11.22 0.27 8.41
N SER A 88 -10.79 1.47 8.01
CA SER A 88 -9.56 1.68 7.24
C SER A 88 -8.29 1.21 7.94
N SER A 89 -8.25 1.23 9.29
CA SER A 89 -7.10 0.75 10.07
C SER A 89 -6.87 -0.76 9.92
N LEU A 90 -7.93 -1.57 9.94
CA LEU A 90 -7.85 -3.02 9.77
C LEU A 90 -7.45 -3.38 8.33
N VAL A 91 -8.01 -2.67 7.34
CA VAL A 91 -7.64 -2.86 5.92
C VAL A 91 -6.17 -2.48 5.68
N ARG A 92 -5.67 -1.42 6.35
CA ARG A 92 -4.25 -1.04 6.28
C ARG A 92 -3.34 -2.12 6.84
N PHE A 93 -3.66 -2.64 8.04
CA PHE A 93 -2.89 -3.70 8.66
C PHE A 93 -2.84 -4.95 7.78
N TYR A 94 -4.00 -5.36 7.24
CA TYR A 94 -4.09 -6.49 6.31
C TYR A 94 -3.24 -6.30 5.05
N ARG A 95 -3.29 -5.10 4.44
CA ARG A 95 -2.47 -4.76 3.28
C ARG A 95 -0.97 -4.82 3.60
N ASP A 96 -0.55 -4.20 4.69
CA ASP A 96 0.87 -4.12 5.05
C ASP A 96 1.43 -5.53 5.37
N TYR A 97 0.63 -6.38 6.02
CA TYR A 97 0.95 -7.82 6.18
C TYR A 97 1.06 -8.54 4.82
N TYR A 98 0.10 -8.35 3.92
CA TYR A 98 0.10 -9.03 2.62
C TYR A 98 1.29 -8.61 1.74
N ILE A 99 1.77 -7.37 1.86
CA ILE A 99 3.01 -6.91 1.22
C ILE A 99 4.22 -7.68 1.77
N ALA A 100 4.32 -7.79 3.09
CA ALA A 100 5.42 -8.51 3.74
C ALA A 100 5.40 -10.01 3.39
N ASP A 101 4.22 -10.63 3.42
CA ASP A 101 4.01 -12.01 3.01
C ASP A 101 4.40 -12.25 1.54
N PHE A 102 3.95 -11.35 0.65
CA PHE A 102 4.31 -11.42 -0.76
C PHE A 102 5.83 -11.35 -0.98
N ALA A 103 6.51 -10.41 -0.31
CA ALA A 103 7.95 -10.28 -0.40
C ALA A 103 8.65 -11.55 0.12
N PHE A 104 8.28 -12.04 1.30
CA PHE A 104 8.85 -13.23 1.90
C PHE A 104 8.65 -14.47 1.00
N CYS A 105 7.42 -14.72 0.54
CA CYS A 105 7.12 -15.86 -0.32
C CYS A 105 7.83 -15.76 -1.68
N THR A 106 7.95 -14.57 -2.26
CA THR A 106 8.68 -14.38 -3.53
C THR A 106 10.18 -14.65 -3.37
N SER A 107 10.79 -14.12 -2.30
CA SER A 107 12.19 -14.39 -1.98
C SER A 107 12.42 -15.88 -1.74
N PHE A 108 11.59 -16.51 -0.90
CA PHE A 108 11.71 -17.95 -0.60
C PHE A 108 11.49 -18.83 -1.84
N SER A 109 10.50 -18.52 -2.67
CA SER A 109 10.26 -19.23 -3.93
C SER A 109 11.44 -19.09 -4.88
N THR A 110 12.04 -17.90 -4.97
CA THR A 110 13.25 -17.67 -5.79
C THR A 110 14.41 -18.52 -5.30
N VAL A 111 14.62 -18.60 -3.98
CA VAL A 111 15.66 -19.45 -3.37
C VAL A 111 15.40 -20.93 -3.66
N ILE A 112 14.15 -21.41 -3.52
CA ILE A 112 13.80 -22.80 -3.84
C ILE A 112 14.08 -23.11 -5.31
N VAL A 113 13.60 -22.25 -6.21
CA VAL A 113 13.79 -22.45 -7.65
C VAL A 113 15.28 -22.44 -7.99
N TYR A 114 16.04 -21.49 -7.45
CA TYR A 114 17.48 -21.42 -7.62
C TYR A 114 18.19 -22.68 -7.11
N ALA A 115 17.84 -23.15 -5.90
CA ALA A 115 18.39 -24.38 -5.32
C ALA A 115 18.04 -25.62 -6.15
N ALA A 116 16.81 -25.71 -6.69
CA ALA A 116 16.38 -26.81 -7.56
C ALA A 116 17.17 -26.86 -8.88
N PHE A 117 17.64 -25.72 -9.38
CA PHE A 117 18.50 -25.67 -10.56
C PHE A 117 19.99 -25.91 -10.27
N GLN A 118 20.42 -26.06 -9.02
CA GLN A 118 21.79 -26.44 -8.74
C GLN A 118 22.02 -27.93 -9.06
N THR A 119 22.99 -28.21 -9.95
CA THR A 119 23.43 -29.57 -10.31
C THR A 119 23.77 -30.45 -9.10
N PRO A 120 24.53 -30.00 -8.08
CA PRO A 120 24.87 -30.87 -6.94
C PRO A 120 23.65 -31.30 -6.13
N ALA A 121 22.64 -30.44 -5.99
CA ALA A 121 21.40 -30.79 -5.30
C ALA A 121 20.63 -31.87 -6.05
N ARG A 122 20.59 -31.80 -7.39
CA ARG A 122 19.92 -32.81 -8.23
C ARG A 122 20.61 -34.17 -8.19
N ALA A 123 21.93 -34.18 -8.29
CA ALA A 123 22.72 -35.41 -8.17
C ALA A 123 22.52 -36.08 -6.80
N GLY A 124 22.55 -35.29 -5.72
CA GLY A 124 22.33 -35.81 -4.36
C GLY A 124 20.93 -36.39 -4.14
N VAL A 125 19.90 -35.79 -4.75
CA VAL A 125 18.53 -36.33 -4.69
C VAL A 125 18.42 -37.65 -5.46
N CYS A 126 19.00 -37.75 -6.67
CA CYS A 126 19.00 -39.01 -7.42
C CYS A 126 19.80 -40.11 -6.71
N GLU A 127 20.92 -39.77 -6.08
CA GLU A 127 21.70 -40.72 -5.29
C GLU A 127 20.91 -41.23 -4.07
N GLU A 128 20.21 -40.33 -3.37
CA GLU A 128 19.38 -40.71 -2.24
C GLU A 128 18.19 -41.58 -2.68
N PHE A 129 17.54 -41.27 -3.80
CA PHE A 129 16.51 -42.14 -4.37
C PHE A 129 17.05 -43.52 -4.70
N ALA A 130 18.26 -43.61 -5.28
CA ALA A 130 18.87 -44.90 -5.58
C ALA A 130 19.16 -45.76 -4.33
N ARG A 131 19.26 -45.17 -3.14
CA ARG A 131 19.42 -45.90 -1.87
C ARG A 131 18.14 -46.54 -1.35
N HIS A 132 16.97 -46.09 -1.81
CA HIS A 132 15.64 -46.51 -1.34
C HIS A 132 14.88 -47.25 -2.46
N PRO A 133 15.19 -48.53 -2.70
CA PRO A 133 14.67 -49.28 -3.85
C PRO A 133 13.14 -49.43 -3.85
N GLU A 134 12.50 -49.39 -2.68
CA GLU A 134 11.04 -49.40 -2.53
C GLU A 134 10.38 -48.15 -3.15
N LEU A 135 10.97 -46.97 -2.96
CA LEU A 135 10.50 -45.72 -3.57
C LEU A 135 10.75 -45.71 -5.08
N VAL A 136 11.90 -46.23 -5.51
CA VAL A 136 12.25 -46.34 -6.93
C VAL A 136 11.27 -47.24 -7.66
N ARG A 137 10.83 -48.35 -7.05
CA ARG A 137 9.89 -49.29 -7.67
C ARG A 137 8.55 -48.62 -7.99
N ASP A 138 8.00 -47.86 -7.05
CA ASP A 138 6.73 -47.14 -7.26
C ASP A 138 6.90 -45.97 -8.25
N MET A 139 8.07 -45.33 -8.29
CA MET A 139 8.40 -44.29 -9.28
C MET A 139 8.71 -44.85 -10.68
N GLN A 140 9.18 -46.08 -10.77
CA GLN A 140 9.46 -46.76 -12.04
C GLN A 140 8.16 -47.02 -12.80
N GLU A 141 7.04 -47.23 -12.10
CA GLU A 141 5.70 -47.29 -12.72
C GLU A 141 5.31 -45.95 -13.38
N MET A 142 5.85 -44.83 -12.91
CA MET A 142 5.71 -43.51 -13.54
C MET A 142 6.74 -43.26 -14.65
N GLY A 143 7.58 -44.24 -14.99
CA GLY A 143 8.61 -44.16 -16.03
C GLY A 143 9.91 -43.46 -15.59
N ILE A 144 10.15 -43.32 -14.29
CA ILE A 144 11.38 -42.72 -13.76
C ILE A 144 12.45 -43.82 -13.65
N ASN A 145 13.46 -43.76 -14.51
CA ASN A 145 14.67 -44.59 -14.41
C ASN A 145 15.82 -43.76 -13.82
N VAL A 146 16.78 -44.40 -13.17
CA VAL A 146 17.98 -43.77 -12.58
C VAL A 146 18.75 -42.97 -13.64
N GLU A 147 18.84 -43.48 -14.87
CA GLU A 147 19.48 -42.81 -16.01
C GLU A 147 18.74 -41.54 -16.46
N ASN A 148 17.43 -41.48 -16.23
CA ASN A 148 16.58 -40.36 -16.63
C ASN A 148 16.19 -39.46 -15.45
N CYS A 149 16.69 -39.76 -14.23
CA CYS A 149 16.34 -39.07 -13.00
C CYS A 149 16.66 -37.58 -13.08
N GLU A 150 17.85 -37.22 -13.56
CA GLU A 150 18.26 -35.82 -13.68
C GLU A 150 17.40 -35.02 -14.66
N LEU A 151 17.07 -35.62 -15.82
CA LEU A 151 16.22 -34.98 -16.82
C LEU A 151 14.79 -34.81 -16.30
N TRP A 152 14.26 -35.83 -15.61
CA TRP A 152 12.95 -35.77 -14.99
C TRP A 152 12.89 -34.70 -13.90
N LEU A 153 13.88 -34.66 -12.99
CA LEU A 153 13.99 -33.61 -11.97
C LEU A 153 14.12 -32.22 -12.57
N SER A 154 14.87 -32.08 -13.67
CA SER A 154 14.97 -30.80 -14.40
C SER A 154 13.60 -30.34 -14.92
N ARG A 155 12.82 -31.25 -15.51
CA ARG A 155 11.45 -30.96 -15.99
C ARG A 155 10.50 -30.67 -14.84
N ALA A 156 10.58 -31.43 -13.74
CA ALA A 156 9.79 -31.21 -12.54
C ALA A 156 10.11 -29.85 -11.90
N ALA A 157 11.39 -29.46 -11.84
CA ALA A 157 11.84 -28.16 -11.35
C ALA A 157 11.32 -27.02 -12.23
N LEU A 158 11.33 -27.17 -13.56
CA LEU A 158 10.72 -26.20 -14.49
C LEU A 158 9.21 -26.08 -14.27
N GLY A 159 8.51 -27.21 -14.11
CA GLY A 159 7.09 -27.24 -13.79
C GLY A 159 6.77 -26.53 -12.47
N LEU A 160 7.57 -26.80 -11.43
CA LEU A 160 7.48 -26.14 -10.12
C LEU A 160 7.74 -24.63 -10.25
N ALA A 161 8.75 -24.22 -11.00
CA ALA A 161 9.05 -22.81 -11.23
C ALA A 161 7.89 -22.08 -11.94
N ALA A 162 7.30 -22.70 -12.97
CA ALA A 162 6.13 -22.16 -13.66
C ALA A 162 4.90 -22.04 -12.75
N LEU A 163 4.67 -23.04 -11.89
CA LEU A 163 3.60 -23.02 -10.90
C LEU A 163 3.81 -21.89 -9.86
N LEU A 164 5.00 -21.78 -9.28
CA LEU A 164 5.34 -20.73 -8.32
C LEU A 164 5.22 -19.33 -8.93
N PHE A 165 5.68 -19.16 -10.17
CA PHE A 165 5.54 -17.91 -10.92
C PHE A 165 4.06 -17.52 -11.11
N THR A 166 3.21 -18.49 -11.47
CA THR A 166 1.77 -18.28 -11.58
C THR A 166 1.16 -17.85 -10.25
N VAL A 167 1.54 -18.50 -9.14
CA VAL A 167 1.09 -18.12 -7.79
C VAL A 167 1.52 -16.70 -7.43
N ILE A 168 2.75 -16.29 -7.77
CA ILE A 168 3.25 -14.92 -7.55
C ILE A 168 2.39 -13.91 -8.33
N ILE A 169 2.07 -14.16 -9.60
CA ILE A 169 1.21 -13.27 -10.40
C ILE A 169 -0.16 -13.12 -9.75
N VAL A 170 -0.78 -14.23 -9.35
CA VAL A 170 -2.10 -14.21 -8.70
C VAL A 170 -2.05 -13.41 -7.40
N ARG A 171 -1.05 -13.62 -6.54
CA ARG A 171 -0.85 -12.85 -5.30
C ARG A 171 -0.60 -11.37 -5.60
N LEU A 172 0.18 -11.05 -6.62
CA LEU A 172 0.44 -9.67 -7.03
C LEU A 172 -0.85 -8.96 -7.46
N HIS A 173 -1.70 -9.62 -8.25
CA HIS A 173 -3.01 -9.08 -8.62
C HIS A 173 -3.89 -8.80 -7.39
N PHE A 174 -3.90 -9.70 -6.41
CA PHE A 174 -4.62 -9.49 -5.15
C PHE A 174 -4.08 -8.32 -4.35
N LEU A 175 -2.75 -8.19 -4.27
CA LEU A 175 -2.11 -7.07 -3.59
C LEU A 175 -2.48 -5.72 -4.24
N PHE A 176 -2.49 -5.66 -5.58
CA PHE A 176 -2.93 -4.47 -6.31
C PHE A 176 -4.41 -4.15 -6.05
N ALA A 177 -5.29 -5.15 -6.06
CA ALA A 177 -6.72 -4.97 -5.76
C ALA A 177 -6.93 -4.38 -4.35
N ILE A 178 -6.30 -4.95 -3.33
CA ILE A 178 -6.39 -4.47 -1.94
C ILE A 178 -5.82 -3.05 -1.81
N SER A 179 -4.70 -2.78 -2.47
CA SER A 179 -4.04 -1.46 -2.43
C SER A 179 -4.89 -0.38 -3.09
N SER A 180 -5.54 -0.69 -4.22
CA SER A 180 -6.49 0.19 -4.89
C SER A 180 -7.71 0.48 -4.02
N TYR A 181 -8.29 -0.57 -3.42
CA TYR A 181 -9.42 -0.44 -2.50
C TYR A 181 -9.09 0.45 -1.29
N TYR A 182 -7.93 0.22 -0.66
CA TYR A 182 -7.45 1.06 0.44
C TYR A 182 -7.22 2.52 0.01
N SER A 183 -6.68 2.74 -1.19
CA SER A 183 -6.47 4.09 -1.74
C SER A 183 -7.80 4.83 -1.92
N GLY A 184 -8.86 4.13 -2.33
CA GLY A 184 -10.22 4.68 -2.39
C GLY A 184 -10.76 5.08 -1.01
N LEU A 185 -10.64 4.18 -0.02
CA LEU A 185 -11.07 4.43 1.36
C LEU A 185 -10.35 5.62 2.00
N SER A 186 -9.03 5.67 1.85
CA SER A 186 -8.21 6.75 2.44
C SER A 186 -8.47 8.11 1.81
N ARG A 187 -8.80 8.17 0.51
CA ARG A 187 -9.23 9.41 -0.16
C ARG A 187 -10.59 9.88 0.35
N CYS A 188 -11.57 8.98 0.44
CA CYS A 188 -12.91 9.31 0.92
C CYS A 188 -12.89 9.83 2.38
N SER A 189 -12.08 9.20 3.24
CA SER A 189 -11.90 9.64 4.63
C SER A 189 -11.30 11.05 4.74
N ARG A 190 -10.51 11.51 3.77
CA ARG A 190 -9.97 12.89 3.78
C ARG A 190 -10.99 13.90 3.25
N THR A 191 -11.76 13.54 2.21
CA THR A 191 -12.69 14.47 1.56
C THR A 191 -14.00 14.64 2.34
N CYS A 192 -14.53 13.60 2.97
CA CYS A 192 -15.79 13.68 3.72
C CYS A 192 -15.68 14.52 5.01
N CYS A 193 -14.51 14.53 5.66
CA CYS A 193 -14.30 15.37 6.86
C CYS A 193 -14.31 16.87 6.55
N ILE A 194 -14.02 17.28 5.31
CA ILE A 194 -14.00 18.70 4.93
C ILE A 194 -15.42 19.22 4.62
N SER A 195 -16.34 18.33 4.21
CA SER A 195 -17.71 18.74 3.83
C SER A 195 -18.67 18.92 5.00
N HIS A 196 -18.45 18.24 6.13
CA HIS A 196 -19.44 18.23 7.23
C HIS A 196 -19.28 19.39 8.23
N ASN A 197 -18.24 20.22 8.09
CA ASN A 197 -18.03 21.36 8.99
C ASN A 197 -18.65 22.67 8.46
N ARG A 198 -19.40 22.62 7.34
CA ARG A 198 -19.97 23.82 6.72
C ARG A 198 -21.42 24.12 7.13
N ASP A 199 -22.12 23.17 7.76
CA ASP A 199 -23.54 23.32 8.11
C ASP A 199 -23.82 23.31 9.64
N ARG A 200 -22.79 23.44 10.49
CA ARG A 200 -22.98 23.42 11.97
C ARG A 200 -22.51 24.67 12.71
N SER A 201 -22.26 25.77 12.02
CA SER A 201 -21.97 27.06 12.64
C SER A 201 -23.21 27.95 12.69
N ILE A 202 -24.18 27.60 13.53
CA ILE A 202 -25.00 28.58 14.24
C ILE A 202 -25.04 28.12 15.70
N SER A 203 -24.66 29.04 16.59
CA SER A 203 -24.80 29.02 18.06
C SER A 203 -23.53 28.77 18.90
N HIS A 204 -23.06 29.89 19.47
CA HIS A 204 -22.35 30.07 20.73
C HIS A 204 -20.82 29.98 20.79
N SER A 205 -20.20 31.12 20.49
CA SER A 205 -19.28 31.86 21.38
C SER A 205 -18.81 31.17 22.67
N HIS A 206 -17.53 30.78 22.72
CA HIS A 206 -16.56 31.25 23.73
C HIS A 206 -15.15 30.86 23.29
N GLN A 207 -14.43 31.84 22.74
CA GLN A 207 -13.02 31.77 22.37
C GLN A 207 -12.14 31.49 23.59
N ARG A 208 -11.40 30.38 23.55
CA ARG A 208 -10.10 30.27 24.24
C ARG A 208 -9.04 30.09 23.16
N SER A 209 -8.33 31.18 22.90
CA SER A 209 -7.25 31.34 21.93
C SER A 209 -6.04 30.47 22.29
N LEU A 210 -5.75 29.47 21.47
CA LEU A 210 -4.44 28.81 21.42
C LEU A 210 -3.64 29.37 20.22
N PRO A 211 -2.31 29.50 20.33
CA PRO A 211 -1.50 30.21 19.35
C PRO A 211 -1.38 29.43 18.04
N TYR A 212 -1.92 30.09 17.01
CA TYR A 212 -1.78 29.93 15.58
C TYR A 212 -0.48 29.25 15.12
N SER A 213 -0.54 27.95 14.80
CA SER A 213 0.53 27.27 14.09
C SER A 213 0.46 27.65 12.61
N ARG A 214 1.35 28.55 12.24
CA ARG A 214 1.82 28.95 10.91
C ARG A 214 1.42 28.02 9.75
N SER A 215 0.73 28.60 8.76
CA SER A 215 0.54 28.16 7.36
C SER A 215 -0.83 27.59 6.96
N ASP A 216 -1.91 28.35 7.19
CA ASP A 216 -3.19 28.20 6.48
C ASP A 216 -3.15 28.83 5.07
N ALA A 217 -2.14 28.46 4.28
CA ALA A 217 -2.09 28.87 2.88
C ALA A 217 -3.01 27.97 2.05
N LYS A 218 -4.06 28.55 1.47
CA LYS A 218 -5.02 27.80 0.63
C LYS A 218 -4.56 27.83 -0.82
N ARG A 219 -4.34 26.65 -1.40
CA ARG A 219 -3.98 26.50 -2.82
C ARG A 219 -5.20 26.76 -3.70
N ILE A 220 -5.03 27.60 -4.71
CA ILE A 220 -6.01 27.89 -5.76
C ILE A 220 -5.37 27.70 -7.14
N PHE A 221 -6.21 27.58 -8.18
CA PHE A 221 -5.77 27.53 -9.57
C PHE A 221 -6.40 28.68 -10.32
N LEU A 222 -5.58 29.47 -10.99
CA LEU A 222 -5.99 30.59 -11.83
C LEU A 222 -6.07 30.09 -13.26
N LEU A 223 -7.19 30.36 -13.92
CA LEU A 223 -7.38 30.06 -15.34
C LEU A 223 -6.73 31.15 -16.18
N PRO A 224 -6.16 30.82 -17.36
CA PRO A 224 -5.67 31.84 -18.27
C PRO A 224 -6.82 32.75 -18.71
N PRO A 225 -6.59 34.07 -18.83
CA PRO A 225 -7.59 34.98 -19.37
C PRO A 225 -7.93 34.58 -20.81
N LEU A 226 -9.22 34.61 -21.17
CA LEU A 226 -9.61 34.42 -22.56
C LEU A 226 -9.15 35.64 -23.38
N PRO A 227 -8.70 35.45 -24.63
CA PRO A 227 -8.20 36.55 -25.45
C PRO A 227 -9.25 37.62 -25.77
N GLU A 228 -10.54 37.32 -25.62
CA GLU A 228 -11.65 38.28 -25.80
C GLU A 228 -11.84 39.23 -24.59
N ASP A 229 -11.37 38.85 -23.40
CA ASP A 229 -11.56 39.62 -22.16
C ASP A 229 -10.44 40.66 -21.91
N ALA A 230 -9.46 40.76 -22.81
CA ALA A 230 -8.32 41.67 -22.67
C ALA A 230 -8.62 43.12 -23.13
N ALA A 231 -9.89 43.51 -23.25
CA ALA A 231 -10.26 44.89 -23.54
C ALA A 231 -9.91 45.79 -22.34
N GLU A 232 -9.06 46.79 -22.56
CA GLU A 232 -8.60 47.73 -21.52
C GLU A 232 -9.79 48.42 -20.84
N GLY A 233 -9.92 48.24 -19.51
CA GLY A 233 -10.87 48.99 -18.68
C GLY A 233 -12.01 48.18 -18.05
N ILE A 234 -12.07 46.87 -18.26
CA ILE A 234 -13.09 46.02 -17.61
C ILE A 234 -12.59 45.55 -16.23
N GLU A 235 -13.38 45.80 -15.19
CA GLU A 235 -13.15 45.29 -13.84
C GLU A 235 -13.18 43.75 -13.84
N LEU A 236 -12.05 43.13 -13.52
CA LEU A 236 -11.90 41.68 -13.55
C LEU A 236 -12.40 41.06 -12.24
N VAL A 237 -13.54 40.39 -12.28
CA VAL A 237 -14.11 39.67 -11.13
C VAL A 237 -13.82 38.17 -11.25
N TYR A 238 -13.11 37.60 -10.28
CA TYR A 238 -12.87 36.14 -10.28
C TYR A 238 -14.03 35.39 -9.61
N ALA A 239 -14.48 34.30 -10.24
CA ALA A 239 -15.49 33.41 -9.68
C ALA A 239 -14.95 31.98 -9.49
N PRO A 240 -15.34 31.27 -8.42
CA PRO A 240 -14.91 29.90 -8.20
C PRO A 240 -15.55 28.95 -9.22
N VAL A 241 -14.73 28.23 -9.98
CA VAL A 241 -15.18 27.23 -10.97
C VAL A 241 -14.87 25.81 -10.48
N PRO A 242 -15.86 24.91 -10.40
CA PRO A 242 -15.63 23.51 -10.08
C PRO A 242 -14.69 22.82 -11.09
N ALA A 243 -13.69 22.09 -10.59
CA ALA A 243 -12.68 21.49 -11.46
C ALA A 243 -13.27 20.48 -12.47
N ASN A 244 -14.40 19.84 -12.16
CA ASN A 244 -15.09 18.89 -13.04
C ASN A 244 -15.81 19.55 -14.23
N GLN A 245 -16.02 20.86 -14.21
CA GLN A 245 -16.63 21.61 -15.32
C GLN A 245 -15.60 22.13 -16.33
N LEU A 246 -14.30 22.06 -16.00
CA LEU A 246 -13.22 22.50 -16.88
C LEU A 246 -12.82 21.40 -17.86
N SER A 247 -12.66 21.77 -19.13
CA SER A 247 -12.10 20.90 -20.16
C SER A 247 -10.64 20.56 -19.86
N HIS A 248 -10.16 19.43 -20.38
CA HIS A 248 -8.80 18.94 -20.09
C HIS A 248 -7.71 19.95 -20.50
N ASN A 249 -7.88 20.62 -21.66
CA ASN A 249 -6.93 21.62 -22.14
C ASN A 249 -6.85 22.83 -21.19
N VAL A 250 -8.00 23.35 -20.75
CA VAL A 250 -8.06 24.49 -19.82
C VAL A 250 -7.46 24.13 -18.46
N ARG A 251 -7.68 22.90 -17.98
CA ARG A 251 -7.08 22.40 -16.73
C ARG A 251 -5.55 22.32 -16.81
N SER A 252 -4.99 21.94 -17.95
CA SER A 252 -3.54 21.83 -18.15
C SER A 252 -2.82 23.19 -18.21
N GLN A 253 -3.56 24.25 -18.53
CA GLN A 253 -3.04 25.62 -18.61
C GLN A 253 -3.27 26.43 -17.33
N ALA A 254 -3.96 25.86 -16.33
CA ALA A 254 -4.25 26.54 -15.08
C ALA A 254 -2.96 26.75 -14.26
N LYS A 255 -2.77 27.96 -13.74
CA LYS A 255 -1.59 28.34 -12.95
C LYS A 255 -1.88 28.21 -11.46
N GLU A 256 -0.97 27.60 -10.73
CA GLU A 256 -1.10 27.47 -9.28
C GLU A 256 -0.82 28.80 -8.58
N ALA A 257 -1.68 29.16 -7.63
CA ALA A 257 -1.48 30.29 -6.73
C ALA A 257 -1.87 29.91 -5.29
N TRP A 258 -1.37 30.68 -4.31
CA TRP A 258 -1.58 30.42 -2.90
C TRP A 258 -2.18 31.67 -2.24
N LEU A 259 -3.29 31.49 -1.51
CA LEU A 259 -3.94 32.54 -0.73
C LEU A 259 -3.48 32.42 0.73
N SER A 260 -2.87 33.48 1.25
CA SER A 260 -2.59 33.62 2.68
C SER A 260 -3.79 34.31 3.32
N GLY A 261 -4.49 33.64 4.24
CA GLY A 261 -5.69 34.18 4.90
C GLY A 261 -5.45 35.34 5.88
N THR A 262 -4.24 35.88 5.95
CA THR A 262 -3.89 36.96 6.88
C THR A 262 -3.62 38.25 6.11
N VAL A 263 -4.63 39.11 6.03
CA VAL A 263 -4.44 40.51 5.66
C VAL A 263 -3.70 41.18 6.83
N PRO A 264 -2.48 41.71 6.65
CA PRO A 264 -1.89 42.57 7.67
C PRO A 264 -2.77 43.81 7.79
N VAL A 265 -3.56 43.89 8.86
CA VAL A 265 -4.30 45.10 9.22
C VAL A 265 -3.26 46.21 9.35
N PRO A 266 -3.37 47.33 8.60
CA PRO A 266 -2.51 48.48 8.81
C PRO A 266 -2.91 49.10 10.16
N SER A 267 -2.21 48.68 11.22
CA SER A 267 -2.25 49.39 12.50
C SER A 267 -1.64 50.76 12.27
N ASN A 268 -2.51 51.78 12.17
CA ASN A 268 -2.13 53.17 12.16
C ASN A 268 -1.21 53.46 13.36
N GLN A 269 -0.07 54.08 13.06
CA GLN A 269 0.84 54.75 13.99
C GLN A 269 1.34 53.90 15.17
N GLN A 270 2.48 53.24 14.95
CA GLN A 270 3.56 53.29 15.94
C GLN A 270 4.90 53.13 15.22
N VAL A 271 5.68 54.21 15.26
CA VAL A 271 7.10 54.25 14.90
C VAL A 271 7.84 53.35 15.89
N ALA A 272 7.92 52.05 15.58
CA ALA A 272 8.72 51.11 16.34
C ALA A 272 10.03 50.88 15.59
N VAL A 273 11.08 51.52 16.11
CA VAL A 273 12.48 51.36 15.73
C VAL A 273 12.85 49.88 15.76
N CYS A 274 13.11 49.29 14.59
CA CYS A 274 13.72 47.98 14.47
C CYS A 274 15.18 48.04 14.99
N ARG A 275 15.38 47.64 16.24
CA ARG A 275 16.71 47.30 16.76
C ARG A 275 17.13 45.94 16.23
N HIS A 276 18.21 45.95 15.46
CA HIS A 276 19.01 44.79 15.10
C HIS A 276 19.49 44.05 16.36
N HIS A 277 19.20 42.76 16.45
CA HIS A 277 20.02 41.84 17.24
C HIS A 277 20.41 40.62 16.41
N HIS A 278 21.71 40.57 16.14
CA HIS A 278 22.45 39.42 15.64
C HIS A 278 22.71 38.43 16.78
N SER A 279 22.37 37.16 16.56
CA SER A 279 23.07 35.95 17.03
C SER A 279 22.26 34.76 16.51
N GLY A 280 22.74 33.78 15.75
CA GLY A 280 24.09 33.31 15.53
C GLY A 280 24.04 31.78 15.63
N ARG A 281 24.03 31.07 14.49
CA ARG A 281 24.83 29.86 14.22
C ARG A 281 24.39 29.19 12.90
N PRO A 282 25.32 29.01 11.95
CA PRO A 282 25.06 28.32 10.70
C PRO A 282 25.44 26.84 10.82
N SER A 283 24.50 25.94 10.54
CA SER A 283 24.82 24.55 10.23
C SER A 283 24.95 24.41 8.72
N ARG A 284 26.21 24.30 8.29
CA ARG A 284 26.64 23.85 6.96
C ARG A 284 25.93 22.54 6.58
N ALA A 285 25.23 22.53 5.46
CA ALA A 285 25.11 21.35 4.62
C ALA A 285 25.19 21.81 3.16
N SER A 286 26.29 21.39 2.54
CA SER A 286 26.68 21.63 1.16
C SER A 286 25.69 21.02 0.17
N SER A 287 24.96 21.89 -0.55
CA SER A 287 24.26 21.54 -1.78
C SER A 287 25.15 21.93 -2.97
N THR A 288 25.82 20.95 -3.56
CA THR A 288 26.52 21.08 -4.83
C THR A 288 25.56 20.65 -5.95
N GLY A 289 25.36 21.52 -6.94
CA GLY A 289 24.69 21.22 -8.22
C GLY A 289 23.16 21.16 -8.10
N ASN A 290 22.36 21.81 -8.94
CA ASN A 290 22.55 22.05 -10.36
C ASN A 290 21.64 23.22 -10.76
N ASN A 291 22.23 24.28 -11.31
CA ASN A 291 21.53 25.51 -11.65
C ASN A 291 20.87 25.33 -13.01
N ASN A 292 19.68 24.73 -13.03
CA ASN A 292 18.87 24.65 -14.24
C ASN A 292 17.85 25.78 -14.22
N ASN A 293 18.14 26.82 -14.99
CA ASN A 293 17.24 27.90 -15.37
C ASN A 293 15.95 27.30 -15.94
N ASN A 294 14.94 27.15 -15.11
CA ASN A 294 13.57 26.97 -15.54
C ASN A 294 12.74 28.10 -14.95
N ASN A 295 11.97 28.74 -15.82
CA ASN A 295 10.99 29.80 -15.59
C ASN A 295 9.89 29.42 -14.57
N ARG A 296 10.27 29.04 -13.35
CA ARG A 296 9.37 28.92 -12.21
C ARG A 296 9.05 30.34 -11.78
N THR A 297 7.96 30.86 -12.33
CA THR A 297 7.30 32.03 -11.80
C THR A 297 7.11 31.80 -10.31
N GLY A 298 7.69 32.68 -9.49
CA GLY A 298 7.57 32.62 -8.05
C GLY A 298 6.10 32.65 -7.60
N PRO A 299 5.83 32.27 -6.33
CA PRO A 299 4.49 32.33 -5.78
C PRO A 299 3.93 33.75 -5.93
N ILE A 300 2.82 33.87 -6.67
CA ILE A 300 2.07 35.12 -6.78
C ILE A 300 1.18 35.19 -5.55
N PHE A 301 1.44 36.17 -4.69
CA PHE A 301 0.59 36.50 -3.55
C PHE A 301 -0.38 37.60 -3.98
N LEU A 302 -1.67 37.28 -4.00
CA LEU A 302 -2.71 38.25 -4.27
C LEU A 302 -3.18 38.86 -2.94
N PRO A 303 -3.02 40.17 -2.71
CA PRO A 303 -3.57 40.84 -1.54
C PRO A 303 -5.10 40.98 -1.74
N VAL A 304 -5.85 39.97 -1.33
CA VAL A 304 -7.31 40.01 -1.38
C VAL A 304 -7.84 40.71 -0.13
N GLN A 305 -8.57 41.82 -0.29
CA GLN A 305 -9.16 42.52 0.84
C GLN A 305 -10.41 41.79 1.37
N PRO A 306 -10.70 41.85 2.68
CA PRO A 306 -11.94 41.31 3.23
C PRO A 306 -13.13 42.07 2.63
N GLY A 307 -13.96 41.39 1.84
CA GLY A 307 -15.12 42.00 1.17
C GLY A 307 -15.07 42.02 -0.36
N GLU A 308 -13.94 41.67 -1.00
CA GLU A 308 -13.81 41.62 -2.48
C GLU A 308 -14.63 40.50 -3.17
N GLY A 309 -15.50 39.77 -2.45
CA GLY A 309 -16.39 38.76 -3.03
C GLY A 309 -15.70 37.48 -3.54
N LEU A 310 -14.36 37.42 -3.54
CA LEU A 310 -13.56 36.28 -3.99
C LEU A 310 -13.59 35.07 -3.03
N LEU A 311 -13.93 35.34 -1.77
CA LEU A 311 -14.20 34.32 -0.78
C LEU A 311 -15.69 34.43 -0.43
N PRO A 312 -16.40 33.30 -0.29
CA PRO A 312 -17.80 33.33 0.14
C PRO A 312 -17.87 34.12 1.44
N VAL A 313 -18.59 35.24 1.41
CA VAL A 313 -18.94 36.02 2.60
C VAL A 313 -19.73 35.05 3.48
N ASP A 314 -19.17 34.66 4.62
CA ASP A 314 -19.96 34.03 5.67
C ASP A 314 -21.00 35.07 6.07
N ARG A 315 -22.17 34.98 5.44
CA ARG A 315 -23.31 35.80 5.79
C ARG A 315 -23.73 35.31 7.15
N ASP A 316 -23.38 36.08 8.18
CA ASP A 316 -23.95 35.95 9.51
C ASP A 316 -25.48 36.05 9.36
N VAL A 317 -26.13 34.89 9.31
CA VAL A 317 -27.58 34.77 9.37
C VAL A 317 -27.97 35.23 10.79
N LYS A 318 -28.44 36.47 10.91
CA LYS A 318 -29.12 36.93 12.11
C LYS A 318 -30.39 36.08 12.30
N VAL A 319 -30.35 35.21 13.29
CA VAL A 319 -31.54 34.59 13.91
C VAL A 319 -32.18 35.60 14.84
#